data_AF-A0A968NRK0-F1
#
_entry.id   AF-A0A968NRK0-F1
#
_cell.length_a   1.000
_cell.length_b   1.000
_cell.length_c   1.000
_cell.angle_alpha   90.00
_cell.angle_beta   90.00
_cell.angle_gamma   90.00
#
_symmetry.space_group_name_H-M   'P 1'
#
loop_
_entity.id
_entity.type
_entity.pdbx_description
1 polymer ?
#
loop_
_entity_poly.entity_id
_entity_poly.type
_entity_poly.pdbx_seq_one_letter_code
_entity_poly.pdbx_strand_id
1 'polypeptide(L)'
;MQVQDAANQVATTTSTNEASIQTLSAEALEQARSISIALGLVQEMAHAVQTVAHNAAEAEMAVQQAAQTVEIGDETMNRTVVGIQGIRATVADTAKKVKHLGESSQKISKVVELISAFAAQTNMLALNASIEASRAGEEGRGFAVVANEVRGLARQSAEATEEIRSLISSIQSETNEVVAAMESGIEQVVTGTKLVDETRQSLTNITMVSAQISKLVEAIAQSTVMQSQASEVVTQTMKDVAAIAEKTSTETTQVSSAFEQLQQVAQALQKSVNQFKVS
;
A
#
# COMPACT_ATOMS: atom_id res chain seq x y z
N MET A 1 41.96 -83.43 -28.20
CA MET A 1 40.65 -83.14 -27.55
C MET A 1 40.68 -81.81 -26.82
N GLN A 2 41.62 -81.57 -25.90
CA GLN A 2 41.75 -80.28 -25.17
C GLN A 2 41.69 -79.02 -26.05
N VAL A 3 42.37 -78.97 -27.21
CA VAL A 3 42.35 -77.80 -28.10
C VAL A 3 40.96 -77.55 -28.73
N GLN A 4 40.20 -78.61 -28.98
CA GLN A 4 38.85 -78.51 -29.53
C GLN A 4 37.84 -78.05 -28.48
N ASP A 5 37.98 -78.54 -27.25
CA ASP A 5 37.16 -78.09 -26.12
C ASP A 5 37.45 -76.62 -25.78
N ALA A 6 38.73 -76.21 -25.83
CA ALA A 6 39.13 -74.81 -25.67
C ALA A 6 38.56 -73.91 -26.78
N ALA A 7 38.61 -74.34 -28.05
CA ALA A 7 38.03 -73.58 -29.17
C ALA A 7 36.50 -73.42 -29.03
N ASN A 8 35.80 -74.48 -28.59
CA ASN A 8 34.39 -74.43 -28.27
C ASN A 8 34.09 -73.45 -27.12
N GLN A 9 34.86 -73.53 -26.04
CA GLN A 9 34.70 -72.64 -24.89
C GLN A 9 34.91 -71.18 -25.27
N VAL A 10 35.91 -70.88 -26.12
CA VAL A 10 36.15 -69.53 -26.65
C VAL A 10 34.99 -69.08 -27.52
N ALA A 11 34.48 -69.92 -28.43
CA ALA A 11 33.35 -69.58 -29.29
C ALA A 11 32.06 -69.30 -28.51
N THR A 12 31.76 -70.09 -27.47
CA THR A 12 30.60 -69.86 -26.60
C THR A 12 30.77 -68.57 -25.79
N THR A 13 31.93 -68.38 -25.16
CA THR A 13 32.20 -67.18 -24.33
C THR A 13 32.15 -65.91 -25.17
N THR A 14 32.70 -65.95 -26.39
CA THR A 14 32.69 -64.83 -27.35
C THR A 14 31.27 -64.45 -27.75
N SER A 15 30.44 -65.42 -28.12
CA SER A 15 29.02 -65.18 -28.45
C SER A 15 28.21 -64.60 -27.28
N THR A 16 28.48 -65.07 -26.06
CA THR A 16 27.77 -64.55 -24.85
C THR A 16 28.20 -63.12 -24.52
N ASN A 17 29.50 -62.81 -24.68
CA ASN A 17 30.03 -61.48 -24.47
C ASN A 17 29.61 -60.50 -25.58
N GLU A 18 29.49 -60.96 -26.83
CA GLU A 18 28.98 -60.16 -27.95
C GLU A 18 27.57 -59.64 -27.66
N ALA A 19 26.66 -60.51 -27.21
CA ALA A 19 25.31 -60.12 -26.80
C ALA A 19 25.35 -59.06 -25.68
N SER A 20 26.23 -59.24 -24.68
CA SER A 20 26.40 -58.29 -23.57
C SER A 20 26.91 -56.92 -24.04
N ILE A 21 27.83 -56.90 -25.02
CA ILE A 21 28.37 -55.67 -25.61
C ILE A 21 27.33 -54.94 -26.46
N GLN A 22 26.49 -55.67 -27.21
CA GLN A 22 25.37 -55.07 -27.94
C GLN A 22 24.37 -54.40 -26.99
N THR A 23 24.03 -55.07 -25.87
CA THR A 23 23.20 -54.47 -24.82
C THR A 23 23.86 -53.21 -24.24
N LEU A 24 25.15 -53.26 -23.89
CA LEU A 24 25.86 -52.12 -23.33
C LEU A 24 25.91 -50.93 -24.31
N SER A 25 26.09 -51.18 -25.61
CA SER A 25 26.03 -50.12 -26.63
C SER A 25 24.63 -49.50 -26.72
N ALA A 26 23.58 -50.31 -26.65
CA ALA A 26 22.19 -49.82 -26.69
C ALA A 26 21.86 -48.98 -25.44
N GLU A 27 22.30 -49.41 -24.26
CA GLU A 27 22.17 -48.66 -23.01
C GLU A 27 22.93 -47.33 -23.06
N ALA A 28 24.14 -47.30 -23.62
CA ALA A 28 24.92 -46.08 -23.79
C ALA A 28 24.22 -45.06 -24.71
N LEU A 29 23.60 -45.51 -25.81
CA LEU A 29 22.82 -44.65 -26.70
C LEU A 29 21.56 -44.09 -26.01
N GLU A 30 20.85 -44.92 -25.25
CA GLU A 30 19.67 -44.48 -24.49
C GLU A 30 20.05 -43.50 -23.37
N GLN A 31 21.20 -43.71 -22.73
CA GLN A 31 21.77 -42.78 -21.77
C GLN A 31 22.09 -41.43 -22.42
N ALA A 32 22.73 -41.41 -23.59
CA ALA A 32 23.00 -40.17 -24.32
C ALA A 32 21.71 -39.41 -24.69
N ARG A 33 20.67 -40.13 -25.13
CA ARG A 33 19.34 -39.56 -25.41
C ARG A 33 18.72 -38.95 -24.16
N SER A 34 18.73 -39.68 -23.03
CA SER A 34 18.20 -39.21 -21.75
C SER A 34 18.91 -37.94 -21.26
N ILE A 35 20.22 -37.87 -21.45
CA ILE A 35 21.02 -36.69 -21.10
C ILE A 35 20.69 -35.49 -21.99
N SER A 36 20.47 -35.70 -23.28
CA SER A 36 20.03 -34.63 -24.18
C SER A 36 18.69 -34.03 -23.76
N ILE A 37 17.76 -34.85 -23.29
CA ILE A 37 16.47 -34.38 -22.74
C ILE A 37 16.70 -33.59 -21.45
N ALA A 38 17.53 -34.12 -20.53
CA ALA A 38 17.87 -33.44 -19.28
C ALA A 38 18.53 -32.07 -19.51
N LEU A 39 19.43 -31.96 -20.51
CA LEU A 39 20.05 -30.69 -20.91
C LEU A 39 19.02 -29.66 -21.37
N GLY A 40 18.01 -30.08 -22.15
CA GLY A 40 16.92 -29.20 -22.56
C GLY A 40 16.14 -28.64 -21.37
N LEU A 41 15.80 -29.49 -20.40
CA LEU A 41 15.11 -29.07 -19.17
C LEU A 41 15.95 -28.11 -18.32
N VAL A 42 17.27 -28.32 -18.25
CA VAL A 42 18.18 -27.41 -17.53
C VAL A 42 18.30 -26.06 -18.24
N GLN A 43 18.25 -26.01 -19.57
CA GLN A 43 18.19 -24.74 -20.31
C GLN A 43 16.88 -23.98 -20.06
N GLU A 44 15.74 -24.68 -20.04
CA GLU A 44 14.46 -24.07 -19.68
C GLU A 44 14.49 -23.53 -18.24
N MET A 45 15.09 -24.27 -17.30
CA MET A 45 15.30 -23.82 -15.93
C MET A 45 16.17 -22.56 -15.87
N ALA A 46 17.27 -22.49 -16.62
CA ALA A 46 18.12 -21.31 -16.67
C ALA A 46 17.36 -20.07 -17.19
N HIS A 47 16.50 -20.25 -18.20
CA HIS A 47 15.64 -19.17 -18.68
C HIS A 47 14.61 -18.74 -17.62
N ALA A 48 13.96 -19.69 -16.94
CA ALA A 48 13.02 -19.39 -15.86
C ALA A 48 13.68 -18.61 -14.71
N VAL A 49 14.92 -18.98 -14.34
CA VAL A 49 15.75 -18.28 -13.36
C VAL A 49 15.99 -16.83 -13.78
N GLN A 50 16.33 -16.56 -15.05
CA GLN A 50 16.49 -15.20 -15.57
C GLN A 50 15.19 -14.38 -15.47
N THR A 51 14.04 -14.98 -15.81
CA THR A 51 12.73 -14.32 -15.66
C THR A 51 12.44 -13.99 -14.19
N VAL A 52 12.71 -14.90 -13.25
CA VAL A 52 12.55 -14.63 -11.82
C VAL A 52 13.47 -13.48 -11.37
N ALA A 53 14.70 -13.42 -11.86
CA ALA A 53 15.63 -12.32 -11.58
C ALA A 53 15.05 -10.97 -12.02
N HIS A 54 14.51 -10.94 -13.24
CA HIS A 54 13.91 -9.74 -13.82
C HIS A 54 12.68 -9.28 -13.02
N ASN A 55 11.77 -10.21 -12.71
CA ASN A 55 10.58 -9.91 -11.90
C ASN A 55 10.94 -9.42 -10.50
N ALA A 56 12.00 -9.96 -9.89
CA ALA A 56 12.51 -9.50 -8.61
C ALA A 56 13.03 -8.05 -8.71
N ALA A 57 13.77 -7.71 -9.76
CA ALA A 57 14.23 -6.33 -9.98
C ALA A 57 13.07 -5.34 -10.21
N GLU A 58 12.03 -5.73 -10.95
CA GLU A 58 10.82 -4.93 -11.12
C GLU A 58 10.06 -4.75 -9.79
N ALA A 59 9.96 -5.80 -8.99
CA ALA A 59 9.35 -5.73 -7.67
C ALA A 59 10.10 -4.77 -6.74
N GLU A 60 11.45 -4.77 -6.76
CA GLU A 60 12.25 -3.82 -5.98
C GLU A 60 11.97 -2.36 -6.39
N MET A 61 11.92 -2.07 -7.70
CA MET A 61 11.57 -0.74 -8.19
C MET A 61 10.16 -0.30 -7.72
N ALA A 62 9.19 -1.21 -7.78
CA ALA A 62 7.83 -0.93 -7.31
C ALA A 62 7.79 -0.65 -5.80
N VAL A 63 8.57 -1.38 -5.00
CA VAL A 63 8.68 -1.15 -3.55
C VAL A 63 9.33 0.20 -3.25
N GLN A 64 10.39 0.58 -3.98
CA GLN A 64 11.03 1.89 -3.82
C GLN A 64 10.07 3.04 -4.17
N GLN A 65 9.31 2.90 -5.25
CA GLN A 65 8.29 3.88 -5.63
C GLN A 65 7.18 3.98 -4.58
N ALA A 66 6.75 2.84 -4.02
CA ALA A 66 5.77 2.81 -2.93
C ALA A 66 6.32 3.53 -1.68
N ALA A 67 7.58 3.28 -1.31
CA ALA A 67 8.22 3.93 -0.16
C ALA A 67 8.28 5.46 -0.35
N GLN A 68 8.68 5.94 -1.53
CA GLN A 68 8.68 7.36 -1.86
C GLN A 68 7.27 7.97 -1.79
N THR A 69 6.26 7.26 -2.29
CA THR A 69 4.86 7.71 -2.25
C THR A 69 4.36 7.84 -0.82
N VAL A 70 4.75 6.90 0.06
CA VAL A 70 4.40 6.95 1.48
C VAL A 70 5.09 8.12 2.19
N GLU A 71 6.36 8.40 1.88
CA GLU A 71 7.09 9.54 2.44
C GLU A 71 6.43 10.88 2.08
N ILE A 72 6.07 11.06 0.80
CA ILE A 72 5.31 12.24 0.33
C ILE A 72 3.93 12.30 1.01
N GLY A 73 3.29 11.14 1.21
CA GLY A 73 2.02 11.01 1.92
C GLY A 73 2.12 11.46 3.37
N ASP A 74 3.17 11.08 4.09
CA ASP A 74 3.42 11.49 5.47
C ASP A 74 3.66 12.99 5.59
N GLU A 75 4.47 13.58 4.70
CA GLU A 75 4.68 15.03 4.66
C GLU A 75 3.36 15.79 4.43
N THR A 76 2.53 15.29 3.50
CA THR A 76 1.22 15.88 3.20
C THR A 76 0.28 15.77 4.41
N MET A 77 0.31 14.66 5.15
CA MET A 77 -0.45 14.50 6.38
C MET A 77 0.03 15.47 7.47
N ASN A 78 1.34 15.65 7.63
CA ASN A 78 1.89 16.63 8.58
C ASN A 78 1.43 18.06 8.28
N ARG A 79 1.45 18.45 7.00
CA ARG A 79 0.91 19.76 6.56
C ARG A 79 -0.59 19.87 6.84
N THR A 80 -1.34 18.78 6.69
CA THR A 80 -2.77 18.72 7.00
C THR A 80 -3.03 18.91 8.50
N VAL A 81 -2.24 18.27 9.38
CA VAL A 81 -2.34 18.47 10.84
C VAL A 81 -2.10 19.94 11.19
N VAL A 82 -1.06 20.57 10.63
CA VAL A 82 -0.78 21.99 10.87
C VAL A 82 -1.95 22.88 10.42
N GLY A 83 -2.54 22.58 9.26
CA GLY A 83 -3.73 23.28 8.77
C GLY A 83 -4.93 23.15 9.70
N ILE A 84 -5.22 21.93 10.17
CA ILE A 84 -6.31 21.66 11.12
C ILE A 84 -6.08 22.39 12.46
N GLN A 85 -4.85 22.42 12.96
CA GLN A 85 -4.49 23.17 14.17
C GLN A 85 -4.70 24.68 13.99
N GLY A 86 -4.37 25.22 12.80
CA GLY A 86 -4.65 26.62 12.46
C GLY A 86 -6.15 26.94 12.42
N ILE A 87 -6.96 26.04 11.86
CA ILE A 87 -8.43 26.14 11.89
C ILE A 87 -8.93 26.14 13.33
N ARG A 88 -8.46 25.21 14.18
CA ARG A 88 -8.82 25.13 15.60
C ARG A 88 -8.57 26.45 16.32
N ALA A 89 -7.39 27.04 16.14
CA ALA A 89 -7.03 28.32 16.75
C ALA A 89 -7.95 29.45 16.29
N THR A 90 -8.22 29.52 14.97
CA THR A 90 -9.09 30.54 14.38
C THR A 90 -10.53 30.43 14.88
N VAL A 91 -11.08 29.20 14.96
CA VAL A 91 -12.42 28.93 15.49
C VAL A 91 -12.50 29.31 16.98
N ALA A 92 -11.50 28.94 17.79
CA ALA A 92 -11.47 29.28 19.21
C ALA A 92 -11.40 30.80 19.45
N ASP A 93 -10.56 31.51 18.69
CA ASP A 93 -10.47 32.98 18.76
C ASP A 93 -11.77 33.66 18.31
N THR A 94 -12.41 33.12 17.28
CA THR A 94 -13.70 33.63 16.79
C THR A 94 -14.80 33.42 17.82
N ALA A 95 -14.88 32.23 18.42
CA ALA A 95 -15.83 31.92 19.50
C ALA A 95 -15.66 32.90 20.68
N LYS A 96 -14.43 33.23 21.06
CA LYS A 96 -14.15 34.23 22.10
C LYS A 96 -14.67 35.62 21.74
N LYS A 97 -14.44 36.08 20.50
CA LYS A 97 -14.93 37.39 20.02
C LYS A 97 -16.45 37.46 19.99
N VAL A 98 -17.11 36.39 19.50
CA VAL A 98 -18.57 36.30 19.46
C VAL A 98 -19.17 36.29 20.87
N LYS A 99 -18.53 35.58 21.81
CA LYS A 99 -18.93 35.62 23.23
C LYS A 99 -18.86 37.03 23.81
N HIS A 100 -17.79 37.78 23.54
CA HIS A 100 -17.70 39.18 23.95
C HIS A 100 -18.75 40.08 23.30
N LEU A 101 -19.15 39.79 22.05
CA LEU A 101 -20.27 40.47 21.40
C LEU A 101 -21.59 40.18 22.12
N GLY A 102 -21.86 38.93 22.49
CA GLY A 102 -23.02 38.54 23.30
C GLY A 102 -23.07 39.26 24.66
N GLU A 103 -21.94 39.31 25.38
CA GLU A 103 -21.80 40.06 26.65
C GLU A 103 -22.06 41.56 26.46
N SER A 104 -21.60 42.14 25.33
CA SER A 104 -21.81 43.56 25.01
C SER A 104 -23.27 43.84 24.69
N SER A 105 -23.92 42.99 23.89
CA SER A 105 -25.35 43.07 23.59
C SER A 105 -26.21 42.97 24.85
N GLN A 106 -25.84 42.14 25.83
CA GLN A 106 -26.50 42.11 27.13
C GLN A 106 -26.37 43.42 27.91
N LYS A 107 -25.20 44.09 27.87
CA LYS A 107 -25.03 45.41 28.50
C LYS A 107 -25.89 46.46 27.82
N ILE A 108 -25.97 46.46 26.49
CA ILE A 108 -26.82 47.40 25.73
C ILE A 108 -28.29 47.15 26.08
N SER A 109 -28.73 45.88 26.16
CA SER A 109 -30.10 45.52 26.55
C SER A 109 -30.52 46.16 27.89
N LYS A 110 -29.62 46.13 28.90
CA LYS A 110 -29.86 46.79 30.21
C LYS A 110 -29.98 48.32 30.10
N VAL A 111 -29.17 48.96 29.24
CA VAL A 111 -29.24 50.41 29.02
C VAL A 111 -30.56 50.79 28.33
N VAL A 112 -30.97 50.01 27.33
CA VAL A 112 -32.23 50.19 26.59
C VAL A 112 -33.43 50.01 27.52
N GLU A 113 -33.39 49.05 28.45
CA GLU A 113 -34.40 48.89 29.50
C GLU A 113 -34.50 50.14 30.39
N LEU A 114 -33.37 50.71 30.81
CA LEU A 114 -33.34 51.95 31.59
C LEU A 114 -33.89 53.15 30.81
N ILE A 115 -33.56 53.29 29.52
CA ILE A 115 -34.09 54.36 28.66
C ILE A 115 -35.61 54.22 28.51
N SER A 116 -36.10 53.00 28.34
CA SER A 116 -37.54 52.71 28.26
C SER A 116 -38.26 53.14 29.55
N ALA A 117 -37.64 52.87 30.71
CA ALA A 117 -38.14 53.34 32.00
C ALA A 117 -38.14 54.88 32.12
N PHE A 118 -37.09 55.57 31.63
CA PHE A 118 -37.04 57.04 31.59
C PHE A 118 -38.10 57.63 30.66
N ALA A 119 -38.33 57.03 29.49
CA ALA A 119 -39.37 57.46 28.57
C ALA A 119 -40.76 57.31 29.21
N ALA A 120 -41.03 56.19 29.89
CA ALA A 120 -42.27 55.97 30.63
C ALA A 120 -42.45 56.98 31.78
N GLN A 121 -41.40 57.25 32.56
CA GLN A 121 -41.42 58.24 33.64
C GLN A 121 -41.64 59.66 33.10
N THR A 122 -40.97 60.03 32.00
CA THR A 122 -41.11 61.33 31.34
C THR A 122 -42.52 61.51 30.79
N ASN A 123 -43.09 60.47 30.18
CA ASN A 123 -44.48 60.47 29.71
C ASN A 123 -45.47 60.68 30.87
N MET A 124 -45.23 60.05 32.02
CA MET A 124 -46.03 60.26 33.23
C MET A 124 -45.87 61.67 33.83
N LEU A 125 -44.66 62.20 33.89
CA LEU A 125 -44.38 63.57 34.34
C LEU A 125 -45.05 64.61 33.43
N ALA A 126 -44.95 64.42 32.12
CA ALA A 126 -45.57 65.29 31.11
C ALA A 126 -47.10 65.23 31.18
N LEU A 127 -47.68 64.05 31.44
CA LEU A 127 -49.11 63.90 31.70
C LEU A 127 -49.54 64.70 32.94
N ASN A 128 -48.83 64.56 34.06
CA ASN A 128 -49.13 65.28 35.29
C ASN A 128 -49.01 66.80 35.09
N ALA A 129 -48.00 67.26 34.35
CA ALA A 129 -47.83 68.66 33.99
C ALA A 129 -48.96 69.19 33.08
N SER A 130 -49.42 68.38 32.12
CA SER A 130 -50.56 68.73 31.24
C SER A 130 -51.88 68.85 32.03
N ILE A 131 -52.08 67.98 33.02
CA ILE A 131 -53.24 68.03 33.94
C ILE A 131 -53.18 69.30 34.78
N GLU A 132 -52.04 69.61 35.41
CA GLU A 132 -51.91 70.78 36.28
C GLU A 132 -51.97 72.10 35.48
N ALA A 133 -51.43 72.12 34.26
CA ALA A 133 -51.56 73.24 33.33
C ALA A 133 -53.03 73.48 32.91
N SER A 134 -53.79 72.40 32.71
CA SER A 134 -55.24 72.51 32.44
C SER A 134 -56.01 73.05 33.66
N ARG A 135 -55.56 72.74 34.87
CA ARG A 135 -56.13 73.23 36.14
C ARG A 135 -55.85 74.71 36.39
N ALA A 136 -54.72 75.24 35.90
CA ALA A 136 -54.36 76.65 35.99
C ALA A 136 -55.15 77.58 35.02
N GLY A 137 -56.00 77.02 34.14
CA GLY A 137 -56.87 77.81 33.25
C GLY A 137 -56.10 78.56 32.16
N GLU A 138 -56.47 79.82 31.91
CA GLU A 138 -55.87 80.67 30.85
C GLU A 138 -54.36 80.89 31.05
N GLU A 139 -53.88 81.00 32.29
CA GLU A 139 -52.45 81.17 32.61
C GLU A 139 -51.60 79.91 32.32
N GLY A 140 -52.23 78.73 32.26
CA GLY A 140 -51.55 77.44 32.03
C GLY A 140 -51.46 77.02 30.55
N ARG A 141 -52.08 77.76 29.62
CA ARG A 141 -52.21 77.36 28.21
C ARG A 141 -50.87 77.07 27.53
N GLY A 142 -49.87 77.92 27.74
CA GLY A 142 -48.51 77.75 27.19
C GLY A 142 -47.81 76.51 27.76
N PHE A 143 -47.95 76.26 29.06
CA PHE A 143 -47.41 75.07 29.73
C PHE A 143 -48.09 73.78 29.26
N ALA A 144 -49.40 73.80 28.99
CA ALA A 144 -50.13 72.64 28.49
C ALA A 144 -49.64 72.20 27.09
N VAL A 145 -49.30 73.15 26.22
CA VAL A 145 -48.74 72.85 24.89
C VAL A 145 -47.36 72.19 25.02
N VAL A 146 -46.47 72.75 25.84
CA VAL A 146 -45.14 72.17 26.09
C VAL A 146 -45.24 70.78 26.71
N ALA A 147 -46.14 70.59 27.69
CA ALA A 147 -46.34 69.30 28.32
C ALA A 147 -46.84 68.23 27.33
N ASN A 148 -47.72 68.58 26.38
CA ASN A 148 -48.16 67.65 25.34
C ASN A 148 -47.05 67.32 24.33
N GLU A 149 -46.19 68.28 23.98
CA GLU A 149 -45.03 68.04 23.10
C GLU A 149 -44.01 67.10 23.77
N VAL A 150 -43.67 67.34 25.04
CA VAL A 150 -42.79 66.46 25.83
C VAL A 150 -43.38 65.05 25.93
N ARG A 151 -44.70 64.94 26.11
CA ARG A 151 -45.40 63.65 26.14
C ARG A 151 -45.30 62.92 24.78
N GLY A 152 -45.43 63.65 23.67
CA GLY A 152 -45.24 63.12 22.32
C GLY A 152 -43.82 62.56 22.11
N LEU A 153 -42.80 63.33 22.49
CA LEU A 153 -41.39 62.92 22.42
C LEU A 153 -41.10 61.71 23.32
N ALA A 154 -41.68 61.66 24.53
CA ALA A 154 -41.54 60.52 25.42
C ALA A 154 -42.14 59.24 24.82
N ARG A 155 -43.29 59.33 24.13
CA ARG A 155 -43.89 58.18 23.44
C ARG A 155 -43.03 57.73 22.25
N GLN A 156 -42.56 58.67 21.44
CA GLN A 156 -41.67 58.38 20.31
C GLN A 156 -40.35 57.75 20.77
N SER A 157 -39.79 58.22 21.90
CA SER A 157 -38.62 57.61 22.52
C SER A 157 -38.90 56.18 22.99
N ALA A 158 -40.06 55.92 23.61
CA ALA A 158 -40.45 54.56 24.01
C ALA A 158 -40.59 53.61 22.81
N GLU A 159 -41.23 54.06 21.73
CA GLU A 159 -41.37 53.31 20.47
C GLU A 159 -40.00 52.96 19.87
N ALA A 160 -39.09 53.94 19.75
CA ALA A 160 -37.73 53.70 19.25
C ALA A 160 -36.93 52.75 20.15
N THR A 161 -37.13 52.82 21.47
CA THR A 161 -36.44 51.96 22.43
C THR A 161 -36.93 50.50 22.31
N GLU A 162 -38.21 50.29 21.96
CA GLU A 162 -38.74 48.95 21.68
C GLU A 162 -38.14 48.34 20.40
N GLU A 163 -38.02 49.12 19.33
CA GLU A 163 -37.37 48.68 18.10
C GLU A 163 -35.91 48.27 18.35
N ILE A 164 -35.17 49.09 19.11
CA ILE A 164 -33.79 48.77 19.51
C ILE A 164 -33.75 47.49 20.36
N ARG A 165 -34.70 47.28 21.28
CA ARG A 165 -34.77 46.05 22.09
C ARG A 165 -34.97 44.83 21.21
N SER A 166 -35.85 44.90 20.22
CA SER A 166 -36.08 43.82 19.26
C SER A 166 -34.80 43.48 18.48
N LEU A 167 -34.09 44.50 17.97
CA LEU A 167 -32.81 44.31 17.27
C LEU A 167 -31.75 43.65 18.16
N ILE A 168 -31.63 44.08 19.42
CA ILE A 168 -30.67 43.47 20.36
C ILE A 168 -31.02 42.02 20.65
N SER A 169 -32.31 41.70 20.78
CA SER A 169 -32.79 40.32 20.97
C SER A 169 -32.39 39.43 19.79
N SER A 170 -32.58 39.91 18.56
CA SER A 170 -32.13 39.21 17.34
C SER A 170 -30.62 38.99 17.34
N ILE A 171 -29.82 40.03 17.64
CA ILE A 171 -28.35 39.91 17.73
C ILE A 171 -27.94 38.87 18.79
N GLN A 172 -28.62 38.84 19.95
CA GLN A 172 -28.35 37.86 21.00
C GLN A 172 -28.68 36.42 20.54
N SER A 173 -29.78 36.22 19.82
CA SER A 173 -30.13 34.92 19.25
C SER A 173 -29.07 34.46 18.24
N GLU A 174 -28.74 35.31 17.27
CA GLU A 174 -27.75 35.01 16.23
C GLU A 174 -26.36 34.74 16.83
N THR A 175 -25.94 35.51 17.83
CA THR A 175 -24.64 35.27 18.50
C THR A 175 -24.62 33.93 19.24
N ASN A 176 -25.71 33.52 19.89
CA ASN A 176 -25.78 32.20 20.53
C ASN A 176 -25.72 31.06 19.50
N GLU A 177 -26.42 31.20 18.37
CA GLU A 177 -26.36 30.23 17.27
C GLU A 177 -24.94 30.09 16.71
N VAL A 178 -24.25 31.21 16.50
CA VAL A 178 -22.85 31.21 16.04
C VAL A 178 -21.93 30.54 17.06
N VAL A 179 -22.11 30.76 18.37
CA VAL A 179 -21.32 30.08 19.41
C VAL A 179 -21.51 28.57 19.35
N ALA A 180 -22.77 28.09 19.26
CA ALA A 180 -23.06 26.67 19.15
C ALA A 180 -22.44 26.04 17.88
N ALA A 181 -22.49 26.75 16.75
CA ALA A 181 -21.85 26.31 15.51
C ALA A 181 -20.32 26.24 15.65
N MET A 182 -19.70 27.18 16.35
CA MET A 182 -18.26 27.17 16.61
C MET A 182 -17.85 26.01 17.54
N GLU A 183 -18.64 25.70 18.57
CA GLU A 183 -18.41 24.53 19.44
C GLU A 183 -18.47 23.22 18.66
N SER A 184 -19.46 23.07 17.78
CA SER A 184 -19.55 21.92 16.86
C SER A 184 -18.34 21.87 15.91
N GLY A 185 -17.90 23.03 15.40
CA GLY A 185 -16.70 23.13 14.57
C GLY A 185 -15.43 22.65 15.27
N ILE A 186 -15.29 22.89 16.58
CA ILE A 186 -14.17 22.38 17.39
C ILE A 186 -14.22 20.84 17.45
N GLU A 187 -15.39 20.25 17.66
CA GLU A 187 -15.56 18.79 17.68
C GLU A 187 -15.21 18.15 16.34
N GLN A 188 -15.61 18.78 15.23
CA GLN A 188 -15.25 18.33 13.89
C GLN A 188 -13.73 18.37 13.66
N VAL A 189 -13.05 19.42 14.14
CA VAL A 189 -11.58 19.52 14.07
C VAL A 189 -10.90 18.41 14.89
N VAL A 190 -11.40 18.09 16.08
CA VAL A 190 -10.87 16.98 16.90
C VAL A 190 -11.02 15.65 16.16
N THR A 191 -12.19 15.40 15.58
CA THR A 191 -12.46 14.20 14.79
C THR A 191 -11.56 14.12 13.56
N GLY A 192 -11.40 15.23 12.83
CA GLY A 192 -10.49 15.31 11.68
C GLY A 192 -9.03 15.04 12.04
N THR A 193 -8.57 15.55 13.20
CA THR A 193 -7.22 15.27 13.70
C THR A 193 -7.02 13.79 13.98
N LYS A 194 -8.02 13.12 14.55
CA LYS A 194 -7.97 11.67 14.82
C LYS A 194 -7.88 10.85 13.53
N LEU A 195 -8.68 11.18 12.52
CA LEU A 195 -8.65 10.50 11.22
C LEU A 195 -7.29 10.64 10.52
N VAL A 196 -6.65 11.81 10.63
CA VAL A 196 -5.29 12.02 10.11
C VAL A 196 -4.28 11.14 10.85
N ASP A 197 -4.43 10.96 12.16
CA ASP A 197 -3.57 10.07 12.95
C ASP A 197 -3.72 8.59 12.55
N GLU A 198 -4.95 8.11 12.40
CA GLU A 198 -5.25 6.76 11.92
C GLU A 198 -4.68 6.51 10.51
N THR A 199 -4.76 7.53 9.64
CA THR A 199 -4.16 7.47 8.30
C THR A 199 -2.63 7.36 8.37
N ARG A 200 -1.98 8.12 9.27
CA ARG A 200 -0.53 8.07 9.48
C ARG A 200 -0.06 6.72 10.00
N GLN A 201 -0.82 6.10 10.90
CA GLN A 201 -0.55 4.73 11.37
C GLN A 201 -0.62 3.72 10.21
N SER A 202 -1.60 3.88 9.32
CA SER A 202 -1.71 3.04 8.12
C SER A 202 -0.51 3.21 7.16
N LEU A 203 -0.06 4.45 6.93
CA LEU A 203 1.15 4.74 6.15
C LEU A 203 2.41 4.13 6.78
N THR A 204 2.53 4.17 8.10
CA THR A 204 3.62 3.53 8.84
C THR A 204 3.63 2.01 8.63
N ASN A 205 2.45 1.38 8.67
CA ASN A 205 2.32 -0.05 8.39
C ASN A 205 2.71 -0.38 6.95
N ILE A 206 2.34 0.44 5.96
CA ILE A 206 2.77 0.25 4.56
C ILE A 206 4.29 0.32 4.46
N THR A 207 4.93 1.28 5.12
CA THR A 207 6.41 1.39 5.13
C THR A 207 7.06 0.11 5.67
N MET A 208 6.52 -0.45 6.75
CA MET A 208 7.02 -1.69 7.34
C MET A 208 6.88 -2.88 6.39
N VAL A 209 5.71 -3.00 5.75
CA VAL A 209 5.44 -4.06 4.77
C VAL A 209 6.35 -3.91 3.55
N SER A 210 6.53 -2.70 3.03
CA SER A 210 7.46 -2.40 1.93
C SER A 210 8.89 -2.83 2.27
N ALA A 211 9.39 -2.49 3.46
CA ALA A 211 10.72 -2.92 3.91
C ALA A 211 10.85 -4.45 4.01
N GLN A 212 9.78 -5.15 4.40
CA GLN A 212 9.75 -6.61 4.42
C GLN A 212 9.77 -7.18 2.99
N ILE A 213 9.05 -6.58 2.05
CA ILE A 213 9.06 -7.00 0.65
C ILE A 213 10.46 -6.82 0.05
N SER A 214 11.14 -5.69 0.27
CA SER A 214 12.53 -5.51 -0.22
C SER A 214 13.48 -6.60 0.28
N LYS A 215 13.38 -7.02 1.55
CA LYS A 215 14.17 -8.14 2.08
C LYS A 215 13.87 -9.46 1.37
N LEU A 216 12.59 -9.73 1.06
CA LEU A 216 12.20 -10.92 0.33
C LEU A 216 12.73 -10.89 -1.10
N VAL A 217 12.67 -9.73 -1.75
CA VAL A 217 13.20 -9.52 -3.11
C VAL A 217 14.71 -9.72 -3.15
N GLU A 218 15.45 -9.22 -2.16
CA GLU A 218 16.89 -9.44 -2.02
C GLU A 218 17.22 -10.94 -1.86
N ALA A 219 16.46 -11.65 -1.02
CA ALA A 219 16.62 -13.10 -0.83
C ALA A 219 16.30 -13.89 -2.11
N ILE A 220 15.29 -13.47 -2.89
CA ILE A 220 14.98 -14.04 -4.20
C ILE A 220 16.15 -13.82 -5.14
N ALA A 221 16.66 -12.59 -5.26
CA ALA A 221 17.79 -12.28 -6.15
C ALA A 221 19.03 -13.13 -5.81
N GLN A 222 19.35 -13.29 -4.52
CA GLN A 222 20.45 -14.17 -4.09
C GLN A 222 20.20 -15.64 -4.47
N SER A 223 18.98 -16.12 -4.27
CA SER A 223 18.58 -17.49 -4.62
C SER A 223 18.68 -17.74 -6.13
N THR A 224 18.29 -16.75 -6.94
CA THR A 224 18.39 -16.79 -8.39
C THR A 224 19.83 -16.87 -8.88
N VAL A 225 20.76 -16.13 -8.25
CA VAL A 225 22.20 -16.25 -8.55
C VAL A 225 22.71 -17.66 -8.26
N MET A 226 22.34 -18.23 -7.11
CA MET A 226 22.73 -19.61 -6.77
C MET A 226 22.14 -20.64 -7.73
N GLN A 227 20.87 -20.49 -8.14
CA GLN A 227 20.23 -21.38 -9.11
C GLN A 227 20.86 -21.28 -10.49
N SER A 228 21.29 -20.09 -10.91
CA SER A 228 22.00 -19.90 -12.17
C SER A 228 23.33 -20.66 -12.17
N GLN A 229 24.12 -20.51 -11.10
CA GLN A 229 25.39 -21.23 -10.94
C GLN A 229 25.18 -22.75 -10.90
N ALA A 230 24.16 -23.22 -10.17
CA ALA A 230 23.82 -24.64 -10.12
C ALA A 230 23.42 -25.19 -11.49
N SER A 231 22.64 -24.44 -12.27
CA SER A 231 22.24 -24.81 -13.64
C SER A 231 23.43 -24.96 -14.58
N GLU A 232 24.43 -24.08 -14.44
CA GLU A 232 25.67 -24.14 -15.23
C GLU A 232 26.50 -25.38 -14.86
N VAL A 233 26.67 -25.67 -13.57
CA VAL A 233 27.36 -26.88 -13.08
C VAL A 233 26.66 -28.15 -13.55
N VAL A 234 25.32 -28.21 -13.47
CA VAL A 234 24.55 -29.38 -13.94
C VAL A 234 24.68 -29.53 -15.45
N THR A 235 24.63 -28.43 -16.20
CA THR A 235 24.82 -28.44 -17.66
C THR A 235 26.20 -29.01 -18.02
N GLN A 236 27.26 -28.58 -17.34
CA GLN A 236 28.61 -29.09 -17.58
C GLN A 236 28.71 -30.58 -17.23
N THR A 237 28.18 -30.97 -16.08
CA THR A 237 28.17 -32.38 -15.65
C THR A 237 27.43 -33.26 -16.66
N MET A 238 26.29 -32.81 -17.17
CA MET A 238 25.53 -33.55 -18.18
C MET A 238 26.28 -33.69 -19.50
N LYS A 239 26.98 -32.63 -19.95
CA LYS A 239 27.85 -32.72 -21.14
C LYS A 239 28.96 -33.76 -20.95
N ASP A 240 29.57 -33.81 -19.78
CA ASP A 240 30.63 -34.78 -19.48
C ASP A 240 30.09 -36.22 -19.49
N VAL A 241 28.90 -36.45 -18.91
CA VAL A 241 28.25 -37.77 -18.93
C VAL A 241 27.83 -38.16 -20.36
N ALA A 242 27.37 -37.22 -21.19
CA ALA A 242 27.05 -37.48 -22.59
C ALA A 242 28.29 -37.93 -23.37
N ALA A 243 29.43 -37.25 -23.16
CA ALA A 243 30.69 -37.63 -23.78
C ALA A 243 31.18 -39.02 -23.32
N ILE A 244 30.97 -39.37 -22.04
CA ILE A 244 31.27 -40.73 -21.54
C ILE A 244 30.36 -41.76 -22.22
N ALA A 245 29.06 -41.49 -22.37
CA ALA A 245 28.13 -42.41 -23.02
C ALA A 245 28.48 -42.64 -24.50
N GLU A 246 28.83 -41.57 -25.23
CA GLU A 246 29.28 -41.66 -26.63
C GLU A 246 30.60 -42.45 -26.75
N LYS A 247 31.54 -42.21 -25.83
CA LYS A 247 32.79 -42.98 -25.75
C LYS A 247 32.53 -44.46 -25.46
N THR A 248 31.66 -44.78 -24.50
CA THR A 248 31.27 -46.16 -24.18
C THR A 248 30.68 -46.85 -25.41
N SER A 249 29.77 -46.19 -26.13
CA SER A 249 29.17 -46.74 -27.37
C SER A 249 30.24 -47.03 -28.44
N THR A 250 31.20 -46.12 -28.60
CA THR A 250 32.34 -46.28 -29.52
C THR A 250 33.23 -47.46 -29.11
N GLU A 251 33.60 -47.56 -27.83
CA GLU A 251 34.42 -48.65 -27.29
C GLU A 251 33.70 -49.99 -27.40
N THR A 252 32.40 -50.06 -27.13
CA THR A 252 31.61 -51.28 -27.31
C THR A 252 31.59 -51.74 -28.76
N THR A 253 31.53 -50.81 -29.72
CA THR A 253 31.59 -51.15 -31.15
C THR A 253 32.94 -51.77 -31.52
N GLN A 254 34.04 -51.24 -30.97
CA GLN A 254 35.39 -51.80 -31.18
C GLN A 254 35.54 -53.18 -30.55
N VAL A 255 35.04 -53.36 -29.31
CA VAL A 255 35.06 -54.66 -28.62
C VAL A 255 34.20 -55.70 -29.35
N SER A 256 33.04 -55.30 -29.89
CA SER A 256 32.20 -56.18 -30.72
C SER A 256 32.96 -56.69 -31.94
N SER A 257 33.66 -55.80 -32.66
CA SER A 257 34.50 -56.19 -33.80
C SER A 257 35.64 -57.14 -33.42
N ALA A 258 36.27 -56.92 -32.25
CA ALA A 258 37.28 -57.84 -31.73
C ALA A 258 36.71 -59.23 -31.39
N PHE A 259 35.48 -59.29 -30.85
CA PHE A 259 34.79 -60.56 -30.62
C PHE A 259 34.43 -61.27 -31.91
N GLU A 260 33.96 -60.57 -32.96
CA GLU A 260 33.73 -61.18 -34.28
C GLU A 260 35.01 -61.82 -34.84
N GLN A 261 36.16 -61.15 -34.71
CA GLN A 261 37.45 -61.70 -35.12
C GLN A 261 37.84 -62.93 -34.29
N LEU A 262 37.65 -62.89 -32.97
CA LEU A 262 37.91 -64.04 -32.09
C LEU A 262 37.01 -65.24 -32.43
N GLN A 263 35.74 -65.00 -32.75
CA GLN A 263 34.80 -66.03 -33.20
C GLN A 263 35.31 -66.70 -34.48
N GLN A 264 35.77 -65.92 -35.45
CA GLN A 264 36.35 -66.44 -36.70
C GLN A 264 37.61 -67.26 -36.46
N VAL A 265 38.51 -66.79 -35.59
CA VAL A 265 39.73 -67.52 -35.21
C VAL A 265 39.39 -68.84 -34.50
N ALA A 266 38.45 -68.84 -33.57
CA ALA A 266 38.01 -70.05 -32.86
C ALA A 266 37.39 -71.08 -33.81
N GLN A 267 36.55 -70.64 -34.75
CA GLN A 267 35.97 -71.51 -35.80
C GLN A 267 37.04 -72.08 -36.73
N ALA A 268 38.01 -71.27 -37.15
CA ALA A 268 39.13 -71.72 -37.97
C ALA A 268 40.00 -72.77 -37.24
N LEU A 269 40.29 -72.54 -35.95
CA LEU A 269 41.02 -73.47 -35.10
C LEU A 269 40.27 -74.80 -34.97
N GLN A 270 38.96 -74.74 -34.73
CA GLN A 270 38.10 -75.92 -34.64
C GLN A 270 38.08 -76.73 -35.93
N LYS A 271 37.98 -76.05 -37.08
CA LYS A 271 38.03 -76.69 -38.40
C LYS A 271 39.37 -77.36 -38.67
N SER A 272 40.47 -76.70 -38.30
CA SER A 272 41.84 -77.25 -38.44
C SER A 272 42.04 -78.50 -37.58
N VAL A 273 41.67 -78.46 -36.29
CA VAL A 273 41.78 -79.61 -35.38
C VAL A 273 40.91 -80.79 -35.83
N ASN A 274 39.73 -80.53 -36.41
CA ASN A 274 38.90 -81.58 -37.01
C ASN A 274 39.59 -82.25 -38.20
N GLN A 275 40.34 -81.52 -39.03
CA GLN A 275 41.08 -82.08 -40.16
C GLN A 275 42.18 -83.07 -39.73
N PHE A 276 42.89 -82.77 -38.63
CA PHE A 276 43.91 -83.67 -38.06
C PHE A 276 43.33 -84.92 -37.38
N LYS A 277 42.04 -84.92 -37.03
CA LYS A 277 41.37 -86.06 -36.39
C LYS A 277 40.94 -87.16 -37.38
N VAL A 278 40.99 -86.87 -38.69
CA VAL A 278 40.65 -87.78 -39.79
C VAL A 278 41.92 -88.36 -40.45
N SER A 279 43.11 -88.14 -39.86
CA SER A 279 44.40 -88.73 -40.25
C SER A 279 44.88 -89.74 -39.22
#